data_AF-A0A811PHJ2-F1
#
_entry.id   AF-A0A811PHJ2-F1
#
_cell.length_a   1.000
_cell.length_b   1.000
_cell.length_c   1.000
_cell.angle_alpha   90.00
_cell.angle_beta   90.00
_cell.angle_gamma   90.00
#
_symmetry.space_group_name_H-M   'P 1'
#
loop_
_entity.id
_entity.type
_entity.pdbx_description
1 polymer ?
#
loop_
_entity_poly.entity_id
_entity_poly.type
_entity_poly.pdbx_seq_one_letter_code
_entity_poly.pdbx_strand_id
1 'polypeptide(L)'
;MTKQGVVVPVPEAAVAVPPNSAPLFQYLPPQAAPGVAVRKKYLQMGSGAGAGGRIAGGWVESMRASSPTHARAAAALAAGVDEERYAAWMVKHPSALAMFDQVVAASKGKQIVVFLDYDGTLSPHRRRPRRRLHMRRAVRSVAKHFPTAIVSGRCRDKVFELVKLAELYYAGSHGMDIKGPAKGSRHTKAAKAKGVLFQPASQFLPMIEQVHDSLVEKTKCIPGAKVENNKFCVSVHFRCVDEKSWSTLADMVKSVLKDYPKLKLRQGRMVFEVLPTIKWDKGKALEFLLQSLGFADCTDVLPVYIGDDRTDEDAFKVLRKRGQGVGILVSKHPKDTSASYSLQEPAEVMEFLLRLVEWERLSKARPKW
;
A
#
# COMPACT_ATOMS: atom_id res chain seq x y z
N MET A 1 36.73 -69.37 -3.94
CA MET A 1 35.39 -69.31 -4.58
C MET A 1 34.95 -67.85 -4.58
N THR A 2 35.43 -67.06 -5.54
CA THR A 2 34.77 -66.67 -6.81
C THR A 2 33.69 -65.60 -6.68
N LYS A 3 34.10 -64.42 -7.17
CA LYS A 3 33.40 -63.50 -8.08
C LYS A 3 32.48 -62.43 -7.49
N GLN A 4 33.01 -61.21 -7.60
CA GLN A 4 32.30 -59.94 -7.76
C GLN A 4 31.14 -60.08 -8.76
N GLY A 5 29.96 -59.63 -8.36
CA GLY A 5 28.79 -59.44 -9.21
C GLY A 5 28.41 -57.97 -9.26
N VAL A 6 28.82 -57.31 -10.34
CA VAL A 6 28.36 -56.00 -10.77
C VAL A 6 26.88 -56.12 -11.13
N VAL A 7 26.02 -55.31 -10.49
CA VAL A 7 24.62 -55.15 -10.91
C VAL A 7 24.52 -53.82 -11.65
N VAL A 8 24.20 -53.94 -12.93
CA VAL A 8 23.91 -52.86 -13.89
C VAL A 8 22.51 -52.31 -13.61
N PRO A 9 22.24 -50.99 -13.72
CA PRO A 9 20.90 -50.46 -13.51
C PRO A 9 20.00 -50.74 -14.72
N VAL A 10 18.76 -51.14 -14.46
CA VAL A 10 17.67 -51.22 -15.44
C VAL A 10 17.14 -49.80 -15.71
N PRO A 11 16.90 -49.38 -16.97
CA PRO A 11 16.33 -48.08 -17.26
C PRO A 11 14.83 -48.09 -16.95
N GLU A 12 14.41 -47.34 -15.93
CA GLU A 12 13.00 -47.06 -15.68
C GLU A 12 12.50 -46.08 -16.74
N ALA A 13 11.47 -46.49 -17.48
CA ALA A 13 10.86 -45.74 -18.54
C ALA A 13 10.27 -44.43 -18.01
N ALA A 14 10.69 -43.31 -18.60
CA ALA A 14 10.10 -42.00 -18.36
C ALA A 14 8.64 -42.00 -18.80
N VAL A 15 7.71 -41.99 -17.84
CA VAL A 15 6.32 -41.64 -18.09
C VAL A 15 6.26 -40.13 -18.26
N ALA A 16 5.97 -39.70 -19.48
CA ALA A 16 5.78 -38.30 -19.82
C ALA A 16 4.63 -37.69 -19.00
N VAL A 17 4.96 -36.76 -18.13
CA VAL A 17 3.99 -35.86 -17.49
C VAL A 17 3.47 -34.91 -18.58
N PRO A 18 2.15 -34.77 -18.79
CA PRO A 18 1.64 -33.81 -19.75
C PRO A 18 2.03 -32.39 -19.31
N PRO A 19 2.43 -31.50 -20.23
CA PRO A 19 2.81 -30.16 -19.86
C PRO A 19 1.65 -29.45 -19.17
N ASN A 20 2.00 -28.96 -17.98
CA ASN A 20 1.24 -28.12 -17.08
C ASN A 20 0.39 -27.10 -17.86
N SER A 21 -0.91 -27.03 -17.52
CA SER A 21 -1.83 -26.00 -17.98
C SER A 21 -1.19 -24.62 -17.86
N ALA A 22 -1.16 -23.88 -18.98
CA ALA A 22 -0.59 -22.55 -19.06
C ALA A 22 -1.08 -21.63 -17.92
N PRO A 23 -0.23 -20.77 -17.35
CA PRO A 23 -0.68 -19.80 -16.37
C PRO A 23 -1.74 -18.89 -17.02
N LEU A 24 -2.88 -18.73 -16.35
CA LEU A 24 -3.99 -17.82 -16.71
C LEU A 24 -3.60 -16.33 -16.81
N PHE A 25 -2.32 -16.01 -16.71
CA PHE A 25 -1.76 -14.68 -16.88
C PHE A 25 -0.64 -14.74 -17.92
N GLN A 26 -1.00 -14.54 -19.19
CA GLN A 26 -0.01 -14.12 -20.18
C GLN A 26 0.35 -12.67 -19.90
N TYR A 27 1.52 -12.47 -19.31
CA TYR A 27 2.16 -11.17 -19.30
C TYR A 27 2.55 -10.83 -20.74
N LEU A 28 1.80 -9.92 -21.37
CA LEU A 28 2.25 -9.30 -22.60
C LEU A 28 3.41 -8.34 -22.25
N PRO A 29 4.62 -8.54 -22.81
CA PRO A 29 5.65 -7.52 -22.74
C PRO A 29 5.15 -6.25 -23.45
N PRO A 30 5.54 -5.05 -23.01
CA PRO A 30 5.07 -3.81 -23.61
C PRO A 30 5.46 -3.76 -25.09
N GLN A 31 4.46 -3.67 -25.97
CA GLN A 31 4.68 -3.32 -27.37
C GLN A 31 5.26 -1.90 -27.43
N ALA A 32 6.41 -1.76 -28.08
CA ALA A 32 7.01 -0.47 -28.37
C ALA A 32 6.14 0.25 -29.42
N ALA A 33 5.41 1.28 -29.00
CA ALA A 33 4.80 2.24 -29.91
C ALA A 33 5.84 3.30 -30.32
N PRO A 34 5.84 3.78 -31.58
CA PRO A 34 6.86 4.66 -32.10
C PRO A 34 6.79 6.08 -31.51
N GLY A 35 7.97 6.58 -31.16
CA GLY A 35 8.38 7.96 -30.82
C GLY A 35 7.33 9.06 -30.65
N VAL A 36 7.05 9.41 -29.39
CA VAL A 36 6.78 10.79 -28.98
C VAL A 36 7.79 11.16 -27.90
N ALA A 37 8.77 11.99 -28.26
CA ALA A 37 9.82 12.44 -27.36
C ALA A 37 9.26 13.37 -26.27
N VAL A 38 8.79 12.79 -25.17
CA VAL A 38 8.45 13.54 -23.96
C VAL A 38 9.69 13.62 -23.08
N ARG A 39 10.24 14.82 -22.93
CA ARG A 39 11.41 15.14 -22.09
C ARG A 39 11.26 14.54 -20.68
N LYS A 40 12.06 13.51 -20.39
CA LYS A 40 12.34 13.03 -19.03
C LYS A 40 13.04 14.15 -18.27
N LYS A 41 12.37 14.78 -17.32
CA LYS A 41 13.01 15.71 -16.40
C LYS A 41 12.48 15.56 -14.98
N TYR A 42 12.61 14.37 -14.39
CA TYR A 42 12.57 14.20 -12.95
C TYR A 42 13.47 13.03 -12.52
N LEU A 43 14.32 13.30 -11.52
CA LEU A 43 15.21 12.42 -10.75
C LEU A 43 16.63 12.18 -11.26
N GLN A 44 17.53 13.12 -10.92
CA GLN A 44 18.74 12.82 -10.15
C GLN A 44 19.16 14.10 -9.42
N MET A 45 19.02 14.14 -8.09
CA MET A 45 19.76 15.08 -7.25
C MET A 45 20.30 14.32 -6.05
N GLY A 46 21.45 13.68 -6.28
CA GLY A 46 22.43 13.39 -5.25
C GLY A 46 23.55 14.41 -5.36
N SER A 47 24.00 14.89 -4.19
CA SER A 47 25.27 15.56 -3.90
C SER A 47 25.76 16.67 -4.83
N GLY A 48 25.64 17.93 -4.37
CA GLY A 48 26.39 19.06 -4.90
C GLY A 48 26.11 20.32 -4.09
N ALA A 49 27.12 20.80 -3.38
CA ALA A 49 27.09 22.05 -2.63
C ALA A 49 26.98 23.26 -3.59
N GLY A 50 26.17 24.27 -3.24
CA GLY A 50 26.21 25.61 -3.84
C GLY A 50 24.86 26.17 -4.33
N ALA A 51 24.59 27.43 -3.94
CA ALA A 51 23.54 28.34 -4.43
C ALA A 51 22.09 28.18 -3.90
N GLY A 52 21.79 28.84 -2.78
CA GLY A 52 20.53 28.82 -2.02
C GLY A 52 19.32 29.58 -2.60
N GLY A 53 19.18 29.70 -3.93
CA GLY A 53 18.05 30.44 -4.53
C GLY A 53 17.08 29.62 -5.40
N ARG A 54 17.56 28.57 -6.06
CA ARG A 54 16.76 27.86 -7.10
C ARG A 54 16.05 26.58 -6.63
N ILE A 55 16.41 26.05 -5.46
CA ILE A 55 15.86 24.78 -4.93
C ILE A 55 14.52 25.00 -4.22
N ALA A 56 14.28 26.19 -3.65
CA ALA A 56 13.04 26.50 -2.94
C ALA A 56 11.80 26.50 -3.87
N GLY A 57 11.94 27.04 -5.09
CA GLY A 57 10.84 27.13 -6.06
C GLY A 57 10.28 25.77 -6.47
N GLY A 58 11.16 24.81 -6.82
CA GLY A 58 10.72 23.47 -7.24
C GLY A 58 10.02 22.67 -6.14
N TRP A 59 10.31 22.95 -4.86
CA TRP A 59 9.66 22.26 -3.76
C TRP A 59 8.28 22.83 -3.45
N VAL A 60 8.14 24.16 -3.50
CA VAL A 60 6.83 24.82 -3.37
C VAL A 60 5.90 24.42 -4.52
N GLU A 61 6.42 24.31 -5.75
CA GLU A 61 5.66 23.75 -6.87
C GLU A 61 5.20 22.31 -6.62
N SER A 62 6.08 21.47 -6.07
CA SER A 62 5.71 20.10 -5.66
C SER A 62 4.63 20.09 -4.57
N MET A 63 4.72 21.00 -3.58
CA MET A 63 3.70 21.17 -2.54
C MET A 63 2.36 21.60 -3.13
N ARG A 64 2.38 22.56 -4.07
CA ARG A 64 1.20 23.04 -4.78
C ARG A 64 0.54 21.93 -5.60
N ALA A 65 1.32 21.11 -6.31
CA ALA A 65 0.83 19.94 -7.03
C ALA A 65 0.16 18.89 -6.12
N SER A 66 0.59 18.80 -4.85
CA SER A 66 -0.01 17.90 -3.85
C SER A 66 -1.28 18.46 -3.18
N SER A 67 -1.63 19.74 -3.45
CA SER A 67 -2.80 20.40 -2.87
C SER A 67 -4.11 20.02 -3.57
N PRO A 68 -5.19 19.67 -2.83
CA PRO A 68 -6.50 19.36 -3.41
C PRO A 68 -7.09 20.48 -4.26
N THR A 69 -6.79 21.75 -3.96
CA THR A 69 -7.33 22.91 -4.68
C THR A 69 -6.74 22.99 -6.09
N HIS A 70 -5.44 22.73 -6.22
CA HIS A 70 -4.77 22.73 -7.52
C HIS A 70 -5.12 21.49 -8.35
N ALA A 71 -5.33 20.34 -7.71
CA ALA A 71 -5.86 19.16 -8.40
C ALA A 71 -7.25 19.41 -9.01
N ARG A 72 -8.12 20.19 -8.33
CA ARG A 72 -9.43 20.60 -8.86
C ARG A 72 -9.33 21.60 -10.00
N ALA A 73 -8.44 22.59 -9.90
CA ALA A 73 -8.23 23.56 -10.96
C ALA A 73 -7.57 22.92 -12.21
N ALA A 74 -6.59 22.04 -12.01
CA ALA A 74 -5.96 21.26 -13.09
C ALA A 74 -6.95 20.28 -13.75
N ALA A 75 -7.83 19.64 -12.97
CA ALA A 75 -8.87 18.77 -13.51
C ALA A 75 -9.94 19.55 -14.32
N ALA A 76 -10.27 20.77 -13.91
CA ALA A 76 -11.21 21.62 -14.65
C ALA A 76 -10.66 22.08 -16.01
N LEU A 77 -9.34 22.29 -16.14
CA LEU A 77 -8.70 22.63 -17.42
C LEU A 77 -8.51 21.42 -18.36
N ALA A 78 -8.59 20.19 -17.85
CA ALA A 78 -8.31 18.96 -18.62
C ALA A 78 -9.55 18.28 -19.22
N ALA A 79 -10.75 18.75 -18.92
CA ALA A 79 -12.02 18.04 -19.16
C ALA A 79 -12.34 17.66 -20.61
N GLY A 80 -11.65 18.21 -21.63
CA GLY A 80 -11.80 17.80 -23.03
C GLY A 80 -10.76 16.78 -23.54
N VAL A 81 -9.65 16.57 -22.81
CA VAL A 81 -8.54 15.66 -23.17
C VAL A 81 -8.48 14.45 -22.23
N ASP A 82 -9.27 14.46 -21.14
CA ASP A 82 -9.21 13.47 -20.06
C ASP A 82 -9.99 12.18 -20.38
N GLU A 83 -11.04 12.20 -21.19
CA GLU A 83 -11.87 11.00 -21.43
C GLU A 83 -11.14 9.89 -22.19
N GLU A 84 -10.42 10.20 -23.27
CA GLU A 84 -9.65 9.21 -24.01
C GLU A 84 -8.50 8.63 -23.18
N ARG A 85 -7.80 9.50 -22.44
CA ARG A 85 -6.73 9.09 -21.53
C ARG A 85 -7.27 8.21 -20.41
N TYR A 86 -8.42 8.57 -19.86
CA TYR A 86 -9.10 7.81 -18.82
C TYR A 86 -9.59 6.47 -19.36
N ALA A 87 -10.18 6.42 -20.55
CA ALA A 87 -10.60 5.20 -21.21
C ALA A 87 -9.39 4.26 -21.47
N ALA A 88 -8.30 4.78 -22.02
CA ALA A 88 -7.06 4.02 -22.22
C ALA A 88 -6.46 3.52 -20.90
N TRP A 89 -6.58 4.30 -19.82
CA TRP A 89 -6.16 3.89 -18.49
C TRP A 89 -7.06 2.79 -17.90
N MET A 90 -8.38 2.90 -18.08
CA MET A 90 -9.36 1.89 -17.66
C MET A 90 -9.20 0.56 -18.41
N VAL A 91 -8.70 0.58 -19.65
CA VAL A 91 -8.33 -0.66 -20.37
C VAL A 91 -7.17 -1.38 -19.66
N LYS A 92 -6.18 -0.63 -19.16
CA LYS A 92 -5.01 -1.17 -18.45
C LYS A 92 -5.29 -1.54 -17.00
N HIS A 93 -6.20 -0.80 -16.35
CA HIS A 93 -6.56 -0.93 -14.94
C HIS A 93 -8.09 -0.92 -14.77
N PRO A 94 -8.79 -1.96 -15.27
CA PRO A 94 -10.24 -1.98 -15.28
C PRO A 94 -10.83 -2.01 -13.86
N SER A 95 -12.12 -1.66 -13.76
CA SER A 95 -12.82 -1.68 -12.48
C SER A 95 -12.80 -3.08 -11.88
N ALA A 96 -12.37 -3.20 -10.61
CA ALA A 96 -12.40 -4.47 -9.90
C ALA A 96 -13.82 -4.98 -9.63
N LEU A 97 -14.83 -4.10 -9.64
CA LEU A 97 -16.24 -4.48 -9.57
C LEU A 97 -16.74 -5.06 -10.90
N ALA A 98 -16.37 -4.44 -12.02
CA ALA A 98 -16.71 -4.95 -13.35
C ALA A 98 -16.00 -6.30 -13.62
N MET A 99 -14.75 -6.44 -13.16
CA MET A 99 -13.92 -7.63 -13.35
C MET A 99 -13.97 -8.58 -12.14
N PHE A 100 -14.98 -8.44 -11.28
CA PHE A 100 -15.06 -9.19 -10.02
C PHE A 100 -14.97 -10.70 -10.24
N ASP A 101 -15.65 -11.23 -11.26
CA ASP A 101 -15.66 -12.66 -11.58
C ASP A 101 -14.26 -13.18 -11.96
N GLN A 102 -13.44 -12.34 -12.60
CA GLN A 102 -12.04 -12.68 -12.90
C GLN A 102 -11.18 -12.68 -11.65
N VAL A 103 -11.38 -11.72 -10.75
CA VAL A 103 -10.67 -11.63 -9.47
C VAL A 103 -10.95 -12.87 -8.62
N VAL A 104 -12.22 -13.28 -8.50
CA VAL A 104 -12.56 -14.50 -7.73
C VAL A 104 -12.20 -15.78 -8.47
N ALA A 105 -12.24 -15.83 -9.80
CA ALA A 105 -11.74 -16.98 -10.55
C ALA A 105 -10.24 -17.21 -10.29
N ALA A 106 -9.44 -16.14 -10.19
CA ALA A 106 -8.01 -16.23 -9.85
C ALA A 106 -7.74 -16.78 -8.44
N SER A 107 -8.76 -16.77 -7.56
CA SER A 107 -8.70 -17.32 -6.20
C SER A 107 -9.07 -18.80 -6.12
N LYS A 108 -9.50 -19.44 -7.22
CA LYS A 108 -9.92 -20.84 -7.22
C LYS A 108 -8.78 -21.74 -6.70
N GLY A 109 -9.07 -22.52 -5.66
CA GLY A 109 -8.10 -23.40 -5.00
C GLY A 109 -7.08 -22.67 -4.12
N LYS A 110 -7.26 -21.37 -3.86
CA LYS A 110 -6.36 -20.53 -3.07
C LYS A 110 -7.09 -19.89 -1.90
N GLN A 111 -6.36 -19.62 -0.82
CA GLN A 111 -6.83 -18.82 0.30
C GLN A 111 -6.67 -17.33 -0.04
N ILE A 112 -7.76 -16.56 0.03
CA ILE A 112 -7.68 -15.09 -0.10
C ILE A 112 -7.18 -14.49 1.21
N VAL A 113 -6.29 -13.50 1.12
CA VAL A 113 -5.82 -12.66 2.23
C VAL A 113 -6.01 -11.20 1.85
N VAL A 114 -6.69 -10.41 2.69
CA VAL A 114 -7.08 -9.03 2.34
C VAL A 114 -6.23 -8.01 3.09
N PHE A 115 -5.65 -7.06 2.35
CA PHE A 115 -4.85 -5.96 2.87
C PHE A 115 -5.50 -4.64 2.46
N LEU A 116 -5.73 -3.76 3.43
CA LEU A 116 -6.48 -2.53 3.22
C LEU A 116 -5.67 -1.34 3.74
N ASP A 117 -5.40 -0.38 2.86
CA ASP A 117 -5.05 0.96 3.32
C ASP A 117 -6.25 1.64 4.01
N TYR A 118 -6.01 2.68 4.80
CA TYR A 118 -7.05 3.39 5.53
C TYR A 118 -7.45 4.74 4.93
N ASP A 119 -6.52 5.68 4.80
CA ASP A 119 -6.81 7.09 4.50
C ASP A 119 -6.93 7.32 3.00
N GLY A 120 -8.15 7.49 2.48
CA GLY A 120 -8.40 7.60 1.04
C GLY A 120 -8.94 6.31 0.43
N THR A 121 -8.67 5.18 1.10
CA THR A 121 -9.18 3.84 0.74
C THR A 121 -10.46 3.46 1.48
N LEU A 122 -10.41 3.28 2.81
CA LEU A 122 -11.58 2.92 3.63
C LEU A 122 -12.34 4.14 4.14
N SER A 123 -11.63 5.24 4.36
CA SER A 123 -12.22 6.50 4.79
C SER A 123 -12.02 7.56 3.72
N PRO A 124 -13.08 8.23 3.24
CA PRO A 124 -12.89 9.41 2.41
C PRO A 124 -12.13 10.47 3.22
N HIS A 125 -11.40 11.32 2.51
CA HIS A 125 -10.62 12.42 3.09
C HIS A 125 -11.49 13.43 3.89
N ARG A 126 -12.82 13.38 3.75
CA ARG A 126 -13.80 14.17 4.51
C ARG A 126 -14.61 13.28 5.46
N ARG A 127 -14.62 13.64 6.75
CA ARG A 127 -15.26 12.85 7.83
C ARG A 127 -16.79 12.86 7.70
N ARG A 128 -17.39 11.67 7.51
CA ARG A 128 -18.84 11.44 7.68
C ARG A 128 -19.07 10.26 8.65
N PRO A 129 -19.57 10.48 9.87
CA PRO A 129 -19.68 9.43 10.89
C PRO A 129 -20.45 8.16 10.45
N ARG A 130 -21.60 8.32 9.77
CA ARG A 130 -22.42 7.18 9.29
C ARG A 130 -21.68 6.29 8.29
N ARG A 131 -20.95 6.88 7.33
CA ARG A 131 -20.18 6.12 6.33
C ARG A 131 -19.08 5.27 6.99
N ARG A 132 -18.44 5.79 8.04
CA ARG A 132 -17.43 5.04 8.81
C ARG A 132 -18.01 3.80 9.49
N LEU A 133 -19.26 3.86 9.98
CA LEU A 133 -19.93 2.71 10.57
C LEU A 133 -20.21 1.60 9.55
N HIS A 134 -20.70 1.95 8.37
CA HIS A 134 -20.99 0.97 7.31
C HIS A 134 -19.71 0.30 6.81
N MET A 135 -18.65 1.08 6.58
CA MET A 135 -17.34 0.54 6.19
C MET A 135 -16.79 -0.41 7.26
N ARG A 136 -16.87 -0.03 8.56
CA ARG A 136 -16.46 -0.92 9.65
C ARG A 136 -17.20 -2.26 9.62
N ARG A 137 -18.52 -2.24 9.35
CA ARG A 137 -19.31 -3.47 9.23
C ARG A 137 -18.85 -4.32 8.05
N ALA A 138 -18.58 -3.70 6.89
CA ALA A 138 -18.06 -4.41 5.72
C ALA A 138 -16.70 -5.07 6.02
N VAL A 139 -15.74 -4.34 6.57
CA VAL A 139 -14.42 -4.87 6.96
C VAL A 139 -14.55 -5.99 7.98
N ARG A 140 -15.42 -5.84 9.00
CA ARG A 140 -15.71 -6.90 9.97
C ARG A 140 -16.26 -8.16 9.28
N SER A 141 -17.16 -8.00 8.31
CA SER A 141 -17.70 -9.13 7.55
C SER A 141 -16.59 -9.83 6.78
N VAL A 142 -15.72 -9.10 6.07
CA VAL A 142 -14.54 -9.67 5.38
C VAL A 142 -13.66 -10.45 6.35
N ALA A 143 -13.33 -9.88 7.51
CA ALA A 143 -12.46 -10.51 8.51
C ALA A 143 -13.01 -11.83 9.09
N LYS A 144 -14.33 -12.03 9.06
CA LYS A 144 -14.94 -13.30 9.46
C LYS A 144 -14.59 -14.44 8.49
N HIS A 145 -14.39 -14.10 7.22
CA HIS A 145 -14.21 -15.06 6.12
C HIS A 145 -12.75 -15.16 5.66
N PHE A 146 -11.98 -14.08 5.77
CA PHE A 146 -10.62 -13.98 5.25
C PHE A 146 -9.67 -13.37 6.30
N PRO A 147 -8.42 -13.84 6.41
CA PRO A 147 -7.39 -13.10 7.15
C PRO A 147 -7.25 -11.70 6.54
N THR A 148 -7.33 -10.69 7.41
CA THR A 148 -7.45 -9.29 6.99
C THR A 148 -6.48 -8.42 7.79
N ALA A 149 -5.79 -7.51 7.11
CA ALA A 149 -4.86 -6.57 7.69
C ALA A 149 -5.16 -5.12 7.25
N ILE A 150 -5.04 -4.17 8.18
CA ILE A 150 -5.02 -2.74 7.89
C ILE A 150 -3.56 -2.29 7.80
N VAL A 151 -3.17 -1.64 6.71
CA VAL A 151 -1.82 -1.11 6.49
C VAL A 151 -1.91 0.41 6.34
N SER A 152 -1.36 1.18 7.27
CA SER A 152 -1.58 2.63 7.32
C SER A 152 -0.29 3.40 7.62
N GLY A 153 -0.20 4.63 7.08
CA GLY A 153 0.80 5.61 7.47
C GLY A 153 0.64 6.15 8.89
N ARG A 154 -0.59 6.10 9.44
CA ARG A 154 -0.88 6.51 10.83
C ARG A 154 -0.24 5.54 11.82
N CYS A 155 0.05 6.00 13.04
CA CYS A 155 0.42 5.05 14.10
C CYS A 155 -0.71 4.03 14.35
N ARG A 156 -0.29 2.85 14.81
CA ARG A 156 -1.16 1.69 15.01
C ARG A 156 -2.35 2.00 15.91
N ASP A 157 -2.13 2.70 17.02
CA ASP A 157 -3.18 2.97 18.00
C ASP A 157 -4.23 3.95 17.45
N LYS A 158 -3.81 4.96 16.66
CA LYS A 158 -4.74 5.88 15.98
C LYS A 158 -5.60 5.18 14.94
N VAL A 159 -5.00 4.37 14.07
CA VAL A 159 -5.79 3.63 13.07
C VAL A 159 -6.68 2.58 13.73
N PHE A 160 -6.24 1.96 14.83
CA PHE A 160 -7.08 1.09 15.64
C PHE A 160 -8.29 1.83 16.20
N GLU A 161 -8.12 3.00 16.81
CA GLU A 161 -9.24 3.81 17.31
C GLU A 161 -10.22 4.23 16.20
N LEU A 162 -9.73 4.33 14.97
CA LEU A 162 -10.56 4.61 13.82
C LEU A 162 -11.35 3.37 13.34
N VAL A 163 -10.70 2.21 13.24
CA VAL A 163 -11.31 0.98 12.73
C VAL A 163 -12.12 0.23 13.79
N LYS A 164 -11.60 0.08 15.01
CA LYS A 164 -12.19 -0.60 16.18
C LYS A 164 -12.58 -2.06 15.93
N LEU A 165 -11.66 -2.84 15.36
CA LEU A 165 -11.83 -4.27 15.09
C LEU A 165 -10.61 -5.04 15.61
N ALA A 166 -10.73 -5.63 16.80
CA ALA A 166 -9.62 -6.31 17.49
C ALA A 166 -9.19 -7.64 16.82
N GLU A 167 -10.01 -8.15 15.90
CA GLU A 167 -9.77 -9.37 15.13
C GLU A 167 -8.81 -9.18 13.94
N LEU A 168 -8.43 -7.94 13.60
CA LEU A 168 -7.56 -7.64 12.46
C LEU A 168 -6.09 -7.61 12.83
N TYR A 169 -5.25 -7.76 11.81
CA TYR A 169 -3.85 -7.32 11.86
C TYR A 169 -3.79 -5.82 11.59
N TYR A 170 -2.88 -5.13 12.27
CA TYR A 170 -2.64 -3.70 12.06
C TYR A 170 -1.15 -3.46 11.83
N ALA A 171 -0.83 -2.85 10.70
CA ALA A 171 0.49 -2.36 10.34
C ALA A 171 0.44 -0.83 10.29
N GLY A 172 0.81 -0.18 11.39
CA GLY A 172 0.88 1.28 11.50
C GLY A 172 2.25 1.82 11.11
N SER A 173 2.35 3.15 11.04
CA SER A 173 3.60 3.88 10.80
C SER A 173 4.28 3.44 9.50
N HIS A 174 3.53 3.36 8.41
CA HIS A 174 4.00 2.85 7.12
C HIS A 174 4.47 1.39 7.17
N GLY A 175 3.88 0.62 8.08
CA GLY A 175 4.19 -0.78 8.31
C GLY A 175 5.35 -1.06 9.27
N MET A 176 5.89 -0.04 9.95
CA MET A 176 6.94 -0.21 10.97
C MET A 176 6.42 -0.57 12.36
N ASP A 177 5.11 -0.56 12.60
CA ASP A 177 4.50 -1.06 13.84
C ASP A 177 3.40 -2.08 13.52
N ILE A 178 3.76 -3.36 13.46
CA ILE A 178 2.83 -4.45 13.11
C ILE A 178 2.39 -5.17 14.37
N LYS A 179 1.07 -5.37 14.52
CA LYS A 179 0.48 -6.20 15.57
C LYS A 179 -0.64 -7.07 15.02
N GLY A 180 -0.65 -8.35 15.40
CA GLY A 180 -1.75 -9.27 15.14
C GLY A 180 -2.83 -9.27 16.25
N PRO A 181 -3.96 -9.95 16.01
CA PRO A 181 -5.03 -10.07 17.00
C PRO A 181 -4.54 -10.83 18.25
N ALA A 182 -4.96 -10.36 19.43
CA ALA A 182 -4.51 -10.93 20.72
C ALA A 182 -4.95 -12.39 20.94
N LYS A 183 -6.12 -12.76 20.43
CA LYS A 183 -6.69 -14.12 20.55
C LYS A 183 -6.27 -15.06 19.40
N GLY A 184 -5.24 -14.68 18.64
CA GLY A 184 -4.89 -15.36 17.39
C GLY A 184 -5.93 -15.13 16.28
N SER A 185 -5.62 -15.56 15.06
CA SER A 185 -6.56 -15.53 13.93
C SER A 185 -7.02 -16.96 13.63
N ARG A 186 -8.32 -17.15 13.38
CA ARG A 186 -8.87 -18.45 12.94
C ARG A 186 -8.36 -18.89 11.56
N HIS A 187 -7.70 -17.98 10.84
CA HIS A 187 -7.28 -18.16 9.46
C HIS A 187 -5.76 -18.29 9.30
N THR A 188 -5.01 -18.50 10.39
CA THR A 188 -3.56 -18.72 10.32
C THR A 188 -3.25 -20.19 10.04
N LYS A 189 -2.41 -20.47 9.04
CA LYS A 189 -1.85 -21.82 8.83
C LYS A 189 -0.74 -22.15 9.83
N ALA A 190 -0.13 -21.14 10.45
CA ALA A 190 0.89 -21.33 11.47
C ALA A 190 0.26 -21.80 12.79
N ALA A 191 0.59 -23.03 13.22
CA ALA A 191 0.02 -23.70 14.40
C ALA A 191 0.26 -23.00 15.76
N LYS A 192 0.96 -21.86 15.81
CA LYS A 192 1.30 -21.11 17.04
C LYS A 192 1.50 -19.62 16.78
N ALA A 193 0.58 -18.95 16.09
CA ALA A 193 0.63 -17.48 15.98
C ALA A 193 0.25 -16.80 17.33
N LYS A 194 1.09 -16.99 18.37
CA LYS A 194 1.10 -16.13 19.57
C LYS A 194 1.37 -14.70 19.12
N GLY A 195 0.72 -13.74 19.78
CA GLY A 195 0.57 -12.34 19.35
C GLY A 195 1.72 -11.80 18.49
N VAL A 196 1.47 -11.64 17.20
CA VAL A 196 2.44 -11.05 16.26
C VAL A 196 2.70 -9.62 16.72
N LEU A 197 3.97 -9.29 16.99
CA LEU A 197 4.46 -7.93 17.21
C LEU A 197 5.76 -7.78 16.45
N PHE A 198 5.84 -6.79 15.56
CA PHE A 198 7.04 -6.56 14.78
C PHE A 198 7.29 -5.07 14.56
N GLN A 199 8.48 -4.63 14.96
CA GLN A 199 8.88 -3.22 15.00
C GLN A 199 10.33 -3.07 14.51
N PRO A 200 10.59 -3.08 13.19
CA PRO A 200 11.94 -3.11 12.63
C PRO A 200 12.72 -1.83 12.90
N ALA A 201 12.04 -0.75 13.32
CA ALA A 201 12.63 0.55 13.60
C ALA A 201 12.71 0.89 15.09
N SER A 202 12.57 -0.09 16.00
CA SER A 202 12.51 0.13 17.46
C SER A 202 13.66 0.98 18.01
N GLN A 203 14.88 0.79 17.50
CA GLN A 203 16.06 1.56 17.91
C GLN A 203 15.97 3.07 17.61
N PHE A 204 15.05 3.50 16.75
CA PHE A 204 14.87 4.91 16.36
C PHE A 204 13.86 5.66 17.25
N LEU A 205 13.13 4.98 18.14
CA LEU A 205 12.09 5.61 18.95
C LEU A 205 12.59 6.85 19.73
N PRO A 206 13.72 6.79 20.46
CA PRO A 206 14.20 7.97 21.19
C PRO A 206 14.53 9.15 20.26
N MET A 207 15.11 8.86 19.08
CA MET A 207 15.45 9.87 18.08
C MET A 207 14.18 10.50 17.48
N ILE A 208 13.13 9.70 17.23
CA ILE A 208 11.86 10.19 16.70
C ILE A 208 11.17 11.11 17.71
N GLU A 209 11.22 10.78 19.00
CA GLU A 209 10.70 11.64 20.06
C GLU A 209 11.45 12.98 20.13
N GLN A 210 12.79 12.96 20.12
CA GLN A 210 13.60 14.19 20.10
C GLN A 210 13.30 15.09 18.89
N VAL A 211 13.15 14.48 17.71
CA VAL A 211 12.82 15.20 16.47
C VAL A 211 11.41 15.75 16.50
N HIS A 212 10.45 15.01 17.06
CA HIS A 212 9.09 15.49 17.26
C HIS A 212 9.09 16.77 18.09
N ASP A 213 9.75 16.75 19.25
CA ASP A 213 9.76 17.90 20.17
C ASP A 213 10.47 19.10 19.55
N SER A 214 11.57 18.85 18.85
CA SER A 214 12.30 19.88 18.08
C SER A 214 11.44 20.50 16.99
N LEU A 215 10.65 19.70 16.26
CA LEU A 215 9.75 20.19 15.21
C LEU A 215 8.57 20.96 15.78
N VAL A 216 7.98 20.50 16.90
CA VAL A 216 6.91 21.22 17.61
C VAL A 216 7.38 22.62 17.98
N GLU A 217 8.53 22.71 18.64
CA GLU A 217 9.07 24.00 19.10
C GLU A 217 9.43 24.92 17.93
N LYS A 218 10.13 24.40 16.92
CA LYS A 218 10.61 25.22 15.80
C LYS A 218 9.48 25.71 14.88
N THR A 219 8.41 24.93 14.74
CA THR A 219 7.29 25.27 13.85
C THR A 219 6.15 25.99 14.56
N LYS A 220 6.23 26.21 15.88
CA LYS A 220 5.18 26.89 16.68
C LYS A 220 4.78 28.26 16.16
N CYS A 221 5.72 28.96 15.52
CA CYS A 221 5.53 30.31 14.98
C CYS A 221 4.81 30.34 13.62
N ILE A 222 4.51 29.19 13.00
CA ILE A 222 3.83 29.10 11.71
C ILE A 222 2.34 28.76 11.96
N PRO A 223 1.41 29.72 11.82
CA PRO A 223 -0.01 29.47 12.03
C PRO A 223 -0.53 28.36 11.12
N GLY A 224 -1.28 27.43 11.70
CA GLY A 224 -1.90 26.30 10.99
C GLY A 224 -0.97 25.10 10.74
N ALA A 225 0.32 25.19 11.06
CA ALA A 225 1.22 24.04 11.04
C ALA A 225 0.87 23.10 12.20
N LYS A 226 0.85 21.79 11.93
CA LYS A 226 0.59 20.79 12.96
C LYS A 226 1.59 19.66 12.89
N VAL A 227 2.34 19.46 13.97
CA VAL A 227 3.24 18.33 14.14
C VAL A 227 2.50 17.18 14.82
N GLU A 228 2.68 15.97 14.32
CA GLU A 228 2.02 14.77 14.81
C GLU A 228 3.04 13.62 14.97
N ASN A 229 3.15 13.09 16.19
CA ASN A 229 3.90 11.86 16.43
C ASN A 229 3.08 10.63 15.97
N ASN A 230 3.65 9.87 15.04
CA ASN A 230 3.14 8.60 14.51
C ASN A 230 4.05 7.42 14.89
N LYS A 231 4.74 7.50 16.03
CA LYS A 231 5.63 6.50 16.65
C LYS A 231 6.95 6.25 15.92
N PHE A 232 6.89 5.76 14.67
CA PHE A 232 8.07 5.60 13.80
C PHE A 232 8.08 6.63 12.67
N CYS A 233 7.31 7.70 12.82
CA CYS A 233 7.17 8.77 11.84
C CYS A 233 6.77 10.05 12.58
N VAL A 234 7.34 11.19 12.21
CA VAL A 234 6.82 12.51 12.59
C VAL A 234 6.21 13.16 11.35
N SER A 235 4.96 13.59 11.45
CA SER A 235 4.24 14.24 10.36
C SER A 235 4.05 15.72 10.64
N VAL A 236 4.51 16.58 9.74
CA VAL A 236 4.29 18.03 9.77
C VAL A 236 3.25 18.38 8.71
N HIS A 237 2.02 18.59 9.15
CA HIS A 237 0.89 18.94 8.28
C HIS A 237 0.91 20.43 7.99
N PHE A 238 0.77 20.78 6.71
CA PHE A 238 0.75 22.17 6.25
C PHE A 238 -0.51 22.53 5.47
N ARG A 239 -1.56 21.70 5.57
CA ARG A 239 -2.84 21.93 4.90
C ARG A 239 -3.52 23.24 5.31
N CYS A 240 -3.35 23.64 6.57
CA CYS A 240 -3.95 24.84 7.13
C CYS A 240 -2.95 26.00 7.21
N VAL A 241 -1.77 25.86 6.63
CA VAL A 241 -0.72 26.89 6.59
C VAL A 241 -0.92 27.75 5.35
N ASP A 242 -0.80 29.06 5.51
CA ASP A 242 -0.80 30.00 4.38
C ASP A 242 0.31 29.65 3.38
N GLU A 243 -0.02 29.65 2.09
CA GLU A 243 0.91 29.23 1.03
C GLU A 243 2.21 30.05 1.02
N LYS A 244 2.17 31.32 1.42
CA LYS A 244 3.35 32.18 1.52
C LYS A 244 4.36 31.68 2.56
N SER A 245 3.89 30.90 3.55
CA SER A 245 4.71 30.35 4.64
C SER A 245 5.21 28.93 4.35
N TRP A 246 4.86 28.33 3.21
CA TRP A 246 5.23 26.95 2.89
C TRP A 246 6.74 26.75 2.74
N SER A 247 7.43 27.67 2.07
CA SER A 247 8.90 27.65 1.94
C SER A 247 9.59 27.85 3.30
N THR A 248 9.08 28.75 4.14
CA THR A 248 9.64 28.95 5.48
C THR A 248 9.49 27.68 6.34
N LEU A 249 8.30 27.07 6.32
CA LEU A 249 8.06 25.80 7.03
C LEU A 249 8.95 24.68 6.49
N ALA A 250 9.13 24.60 5.18
CA ALA A 250 10.05 23.67 4.53
C ALA A 250 11.45 23.72 5.12
N ASP A 251 11.99 24.93 5.20
CA ASP A 251 13.36 25.17 5.61
C ASP A 251 13.54 24.94 7.10
N MET A 252 12.52 25.25 7.92
CA MET A 252 12.49 24.88 9.33
C MET A 252 12.58 23.36 9.52
N VAL A 253 11.75 22.60 8.82
CA VAL A 253 11.76 21.12 8.90
C VAL A 253 13.10 20.57 8.46
N LYS A 254 13.62 20.98 7.29
CA LYS A 254 14.94 20.56 6.79
C LYS A 254 16.06 20.90 7.76
N SER A 255 15.99 22.09 8.38
CA SER A 255 17.01 22.52 9.32
C SER A 255 17.03 21.66 10.58
N VAL A 256 15.89 21.13 11.06
CA VAL A 256 15.91 20.12 12.15
C VAL A 256 16.60 18.86 11.67
N LEU A 257 16.27 18.37 10.47
CA LEU A 257 16.80 17.09 9.97
C LEU A 257 18.32 17.09 9.71
N LYS A 258 18.98 18.25 9.60
CA LYS A 258 20.44 18.33 9.41
C LYS A 258 21.22 17.58 10.48
N ASP A 259 20.70 17.58 11.71
CA ASP A 259 21.35 16.94 12.86
C ASP A 259 21.01 15.44 12.97
N TYR A 260 20.14 14.92 12.09
CA TYR A 260 19.62 13.55 12.14
C TYR A 260 19.82 12.83 10.79
N PRO A 261 21.06 12.51 10.37
CA PRO A 261 21.35 11.91 9.08
C PRO A 261 20.76 10.51 8.89
N LYS A 262 20.37 9.83 9.98
CA LYS A 262 19.71 8.52 9.94
C LYS A 262 18.20 8.61 9.67
N LEU A 263 17.66 9.82 9.49
CA LEU A 263 16.27 10.07 9.12
C LEU A 263 16.19 10.64 7.70
N LYS A 264 15.05 10.45 7.05
CA LYS A 264 14.75 10.98 5.72
C LYS A 264 13.46 11.77 5.75
N LEU A 265 13.42 12.82 4.92
CA LEU A 265 12.23 13.60 4.66
C LEU A 265 11.50 13.03 3.45
N ARG A 266 10.22 12.70 3.61
CA ARG A 266 9.31 12.40 2.50
C ARG A 266 8.23 13.46 2.43
N GLN A 267 7.87 13.88 1.23
CA GLN A 267 6.72 14.74 1.02
C GLN A 267 5.51 13.90 0.61
N GLY A 268 4.46 13.98 1.42
CA GLY A 268 3.15 13.42 1.14
C GLY A 268 2.16 14.51 0.70
N ARG A 269 0.87 14.17 0.69
CA ARG A 269 -0.19 15.10 0.30
C ARG A 269 -0.46 16.15 1.39
N MET A 270 0.09 17.35 1.22
CA MET A 270 0.00 18.45 2.19
C MET A 270 0.61 18.10 3.57
N VAL A 271 1.64 17.25 3.57
CA VAL A 271 2.34 16.79 4.78
C VAL A 271 3.81 16.49 4.48
N PHE A 272 4.69 16.81 5.43
CA PHE A 272 6.05 16.29 5.46
C PHE A 272 6.16 15.15 6.46
N GLU A 273 6.82 14.08 6.08
CA GLU A 273 7.00 12.89 6.92
C GLU A 273 8.48 12.67 7.17
N VAL A 274 8.86 12.64 8.44
CA VAL A 274 10.22 12.34 8.89
C VAL A 274 10.24 10.89 9.35
N LEU A 275 11.05 10.08 8.67
CA LEU A 275 11.03 8.62 8.79
C LEU A 275 12.45 8.10 9.02
N PRO A 276 12.63 6.99 9.76
CA PRO A 276 13.89 6.26 9.79
C PRO A 276 14.37 5.85 8.38
N THR A 277 15.66 6.01 8.12
CA THR A 277 16.31 5.55 6.89
C THR A 277 16.61 4.06 6.99
N ILE A 278 15.56 3.26 6.88
CA ILE A 278 15.65 1.80 6.79
C ILE A 278 15.04 1.29 5.47
N LYS A 279 15.45 0.10 5.04
CA LYS A 279 14.90 -0.59 3.86
C LYS A 279 13.56 -1.26 4.22
N TRP A 280 12.56 -0.44 4.52
CA TRP A 280 11.21 -0.86 4.89
C TRP A 280 10.16 0.03 4.24
N ASP A 281 9.09 -0.60 3.76
CA ASP A 281 7.94 0.02 3.09
C ASP A 281 6.68 -0.84 3.27
N LYS A 282 5.53 -0.39 2.72
CA LYS A 282 4.27 -1.15 2.81
C LYS A 282 4.34 -2.50 2.08
N GLY A 283 5.20 -2.65 1.07
CA GLY A 283 5.48 -3.92 0.41
C GLY A 283 6.19 -4.91 1.33
N LYS A 284 7.19 -4.46 2.09
CA LYS A 284 7.84 -5.27 3.14
C LYS A 284 6.88 -5.65 4.27
N ALA A 285 5.99 -4.74 4.65
CA ALA A 285 4.94 -5.06 5.62
C ALA A 285 3.97 -6.14 5.10
N LEU A 286 3.58 -6.07 3.83
CA LEU A 286 2.78 -7.11 3.15
C LEU A 286 3.49 -8.48 3.16
N GLU A 287 4.76 -8.53 2.78
CA GLU A 287 5.57 -9.77 2.81
C GLU A 287 5.62 -10.37 4.22
N PHE A 288 5.92 -9.53 5.23
CA PHE A 288 5.98 -9.95 6.63
C PHE A 288 4.64 -10.48 7.14
N LEU A 289 3.52 -9.83 6.79
CA LEU A 289 2.20 -10.26 7.19
C LEU A 289 1.82 -11.60 6.54
N LEU A 290 2.14 -11.78 5.25
CA LEU A 290 1.96 -13.07 4.57
C LEU A 290 2.78 -14.17 5.24
N GLN A 291 4.05 -13.90 5.58
CA GLN A 291 4.89 -14.82 6.33
C GLN A 291 4.29 -15.17 7.70
N SER A 292 3.85 -14.16 8.45
CA SER A 292 3.25 -14.32 9.79
C SER A 292 1.95 -15.14 9.77
N LEU A 293 1.23 -15.12 8.65
CA LEU A 293 0.01 -15.91 8.45
C LEU A 293 0.30 -17.36 7.98
N GLY A 294 1.56 -17.67 7.65
CA GLY A 294 2.00 -18.96 7.10
C GLY A 294 1.89 -19.07 5.58
N PHE A 295 1.93 -17.94 4.87
CA PHE A 295 1.77 -17.85 3.40
C PHE A 295 3.01 -17.28 2.68
N ALA A 296 4.20 -17.32 3.31
CA ALA A 296 5.43 -16.78 2.72
C ALA A 296 5.68 -17.35 1.31
N ASP A 297 5.75 -18.67 1.22
CA ASP A 297 6.12 -19.40 -0.01
C ASP A 297 4.97 -20.26 -0.57
N CYS A 298 3.75 -20.00 -0.10
CA CYS A 298 2.57 -20.71 -0.56
C CYS A 298 2.16 -20.24 -1.95
N THR A 299 1.89 -21.18 -2.86
CA THR A 299 1.25 -20.93 -4.17
C THR A 299 -0.28 -20.95 -4.08
N ASP A 300 -0.82 -21.49 -2.99
CA ASP A 300 -2.24 -21.61 -2.69
C ASP A 300 -2.79 -20.38 -1.93
N VAL A 301 -2.24 -19.20 -2.18
CA VAL A 301 -2.70 -17.92 -1.60
C VAL A 301 -2.94 -16.88 -2.68
N LEU A 302 -3.98 -16.07 -2.51
CA LEU A 302 -4.24 -14.88 -3.32
C LEU A 302 -4.31 -13.64 -2.41
N PRO A 303 -3.20 -12.91 -2.26
CA PRO A 303 -3.22 -11.63 -1.56
C PRO A 303 -3.99 -10.59 -2.39
N VAL A 304 -4.95 -9.91 -1.79
CA VAL A 304 -5.68 -8.78 -2.40
C VAL A 304 -5.33 -7.54 -1.60
N TYR A 305 -4.65 -6.57 -2.23
CA TYR A 305 -4.27 -5.30 -1.61
C TYR A 305 -5.06 -4.15 -2.24
N ILE A 306 -5.70 -3.32 -1.41
CA ILE A 306 -6.47 -2.15 -1.85
C ILE A 306 -5.86 -0.88 -1.22
N GLY A 307 -5.49 0.10 -2.04
CA GLY A 307 -4.85 1.34 -1.59
C GLY A 307 -5.01 2.51 -2.56
N ASP A 308 -4.83 3.77 -2.11
CA ASP A 308 -5.09 4.98 -2.91
C ASP A 308 -3.86 5.83 -3.21
N ASP A 309 -2.77 5.63 -2.45
CA ASP A 309 -1.64 6.55 -2.40
C ASP A 309 -0.34 5.96 -2.98
N ARG A 310 0.68 6.83 -3.07
CA ARG A 310 1.98 6.46 -3.62
C ARG A 310 2.72 5.40 -2.79
N THR A 311 2.41 5.27 -1.50
CA THR A 311 3.06 4.29 -0.63
C THR A 311 2.48 2.88 -0.84
N ASP A 312 1.24 2.78 -1.31
CA ASP A 312 0.61 1.50 -1.67
C ASP A 312 1.22 0.88 -2.94
N GLU A 313 1.86 1.68 -3.80
CA GLU A 313 2.60 1.19 -4.96
C GLU A 313 3.71 0.19 -4.59
N ASP A 314 4.31 0.33 -3.41
CA ASP A 314 5.32 -0.61 -2.93
C ASP A 314 4.70 -2.00 -2.71
N ALA A 315 3.47 -2.08 -2.20
CA ALA A 315 2.71 -3.33 -2.08
C ALA A 315 2.27 -3.88 -3.45
N PHE A 316 1.79 -3.03 -4.35
CA PHE A 316 1.38 -3.46 -5.70
C PHE A 316 2.57 -4.04 -6.49
N LYS A 317 3.76 -3.44 -6.40
CA LYS A 317 4.98 -3.96 -7.03
C LYS A 317 5.38 -5.34 -6.50
N VAL A 318 5.26 -5.55 -5.18
CA VAL A 318 5.50 -6.87 -4.56
C VAL A 318 4.54 -7.91 -5.15
N LEU A 319 3.24 -7.62 -5.21
CA LEU A 319 2.25 -8.54 -5.78
C LEU A 319 2.53 -8.85 -7.26
N ARG A 320 2.83 -7.82 -8.04
CA ARG A 320 3.18 -7.96 -9.45
C ARG A 320 4.44 -8.81 -9.65
N LYS A 321 5.49 -8.57 -8.86
CA LYS A 321 6.75 -9.32 -8.92
C LYS A 321 6.57 -10.78 -8.52
N ARG A 322 5.73 -11.06 -7.52
CA ARG A 322 5.40 -12.43 -7.09
C ARG A 322 4.62 -13.20 -8.15
N GLY A 323 3.95 -12.50 -9.09
CA GLY A 323 3.04 -13.13 -10.06
C GLY A 323 1.80 -13.75 -9.42
N GLN A 324 1.56 -13.44 -8.14
CA GLN A 324 0.49 -13.99 -7.32
C GLN A 324 -0.08 -12.88 -6.46
N GLY A 325 -1.37 -12.58 -6.67
CA GLY A 325 -2.11 -11.56 -5.94
C GLY A 325 -2.69 -10.48 -6.83
N VAL A 326 -3.50 -9.62 -6.22
CA VAL A 326 -4.29 -8.60 -6.89
C VAL A 326 -4.08 -7.27 -6.19
N GLY A 327 -3.45 -6.32 -6.89
CA GLY A 327 -3.41 -4.93 -6.46
C GLY A 327 -4.59 -4.16 -7.04
N ILE A 328 -5.29 -3.39 -6.21
CA ILE A 328 -6.42 -2.54 -6.59
C ILE A 328 -6.15 -1.10 -6.14
N LEU A 329 -6.01 -0.19 -7.12
CA LEU A 329 -5.83 1.24 -6.85
C LEU A 329 -7.18 1.93 -6.65
N VAL A 330 -7.30 2.75 -5.60
CA VAL A 330 -8.45 3.64 -5.39
C VAL A 330 -8.16 5.02 -5.96
N SER A 331 -8.79 5.38 -7.07
CA SER A 331 -8.61 6.68 -7.71
C SER A 331 -9.73 7.02 -8.69
N LYS A 332 -10.20 8.28 -8.63
CA LYS A 332 -11.11 8.85 -9.64
C LYS A 332 -10.43 9.32 -10.92
N HIS A 333 -9.10 9.41 -10.88
CA HIS A 333 -8.30 9.96 -11.96
C HIS A 333 -7.21 8.98 -12.36
N PRO A 334 -6.75 8.99 -13.62
CA PRO A 334 -5.66 8.14 -14.06
C PRO A 334 -4.40 8.42 -13.25
N LYS A 335 -3.74 7.36 -12.80
CA LYS A 335 -2.44 7.41 -12.12
C LYS A 335 -1.53 6.32 -12.67
N ASP A 336 -0.24 6.61 -12.75
CA ASP A 336 0.75 5.57 -12.98
C ASP A 336 0.73 4.61 -11.78
N THR A 337 0.46 3.33 -12.05
CA THR A 337 0.26 2.34 -11.00
C THR A 337 0.71 0.95 -11.41
N SER A 338 1.19 0.20 -10.43
CA SER A 338 1.49 -1.22 -10.55
C SER A 338 0.27 -2.10 -10.21
N ALA A 339 -0.85 -1.51 -9.78
CA ALA A 339 -2.11 -2.24 -9.55
C ALA A 339 -2.65 -2.86 -10.84
N SER A 340 -3.38 -3.96 -10.72
CA SER A 340 -4.02 -4.65 -11.86
C SER A 340 -5.42 -4.12 -12.13
N TYR A 341 -6.10 -3.63 -11.10
CA TYR A 341 -7.45 -3.11 -11.19
C TYR A 341 -7.56 -1.76 -10.49
N SER A 342 -8.68 -1.09 -10.72
CA SER A 342 -9.02 0.16 -10.05
C SER A 342 -10.40 0.11 -9.39
N LEU A 343 -10.60 0.99 -8.43
CA LEU A 343 -11.89 1.38 -7.85
C LEU A 343 -11.88 2.91 -7.76
N GLN A 344 -13.04 3.56 -7.88
CA GLN A 344 -13.09 5.02 -7.98
C GLN A 344 -12.94 5.70 -6.62
N GLU A 345 -13.59 5.15 -5.60
CA GLU A 345 -13.70 5.79 -4.29
C GLU A 345 -14.03 4.80 -3.17
N PRO A 346 -13.96 5.22 -1.89
CA PRO A 346 -14.25 4.34 -0.75
C PRO A 346 -15.63 3.66 -0.78
N ALA A 347 -16.61 4.20 -1.52
CA ALA A 347 -17.91 3.56 -1.68
C ALA A 347 -17.81 2.25 -2.48
N GLU A 348 -17.07 2.26 -3.59
CA GLU A 348 -16.84 1.06 -4.41
C GLU A 348 -15.95 0.05 -3.70
N VAL A 349 -15.01 0.51 -2.86
CA VAL A 349 -14.25 -0.37 -1.96
C VAL A 349 -15.21 -1.14 -1.04
N MET A 350 -16.17 -0.46 -0.42
CA MET A 350 -17.16 -1.10 0.44
C MET A 350 -17.99 -2.14 -0.33
N GLU A 351 -18.44 -1.80 -1.53
CA GLU A 351 -19.22 -2.70 -2.39
C GLU A 351 -18.41 -3.94 -2.77
N PHE A 352 -17.16 -3.76 -3.19
CA PHE A 352 -16.26 -4.86 -3.54
C PHE A 352 -16.05 -5.81 -2.36
N LEU A 353 -15.82 -5.26 -1.16
CA LEU A 353 -15.65 -6.05 0.07
C LEU A 353 -16.91 -6.83 0.44
N LEU A 354 -18.10 -6.25 0.28
CA LEU A 354 -19.37 -6.93 0.53
C LEU A 354 -19.63 -8.04 -0.50
N ARG A 355 -19.37 -7.77 -1.78
CA ARG A 355 -19.50 -8.77 -2.85
C ARG A 355 -18.54 -9.94 -2.65
N LEU A 356 -17.33 -9.70 -2.15
CA LEU A 356 -16.37 -10.74 -1.79
C LEU A 356 -16.90 -11.65 -0.67
N VAL A 357 -17.54 -11.07 0.35
CA VAL A 357 -18.18 -11.84 1.44
C VAL A 357 -19.36 -12.67 0.92
N GLU A 358 -20.21 -12.09 0.08
CA GLU A 358 -21.36 -12.78 -0.49
C GLU A 358 -20.94 -13.96 -1.35
N TRP A 359 -19.97 -13.76 -2.24
CA TRP A 359 -19.37 -14.81 -3.06
C TRP A 359 -18.86 -15.97 -2.20
N GLU A 360 -18.14 -15.68 -1.11
CA GLU A 360 -17.58 -16.71 -0.22
C GLU A 360 -18.64 -17.47 0.58
N ARG A 361 -19.78 -16.85 0.87
CA ARG A 361 -20.92 -17.54 1.50
C ARG A 361 -21.58 -18.49 0.51
N LEU A 362 -21.76 -18.05 -0.73
CA LEU A 362 -22.35 -18.87 -1.79
C LEU A 362 -21.42 -20.02 -2.21
N SER A 363 -20.10 -19.80 -2.25
CA SER A 363 -19.12 -20.83 -2.59
C SER A 363 -19.13 -21.98 -1.56
N LYS A 364 -19.29 -21.66 -0.27
CA LYS A 364 -19.39 -22.63 0.82
C LYS A 364 -20.73 -23.36 0.91
N ALA A 365 -21.81 -22.75 0.42
CA ALA A 365 -23.16 -23.34 0.43
C ALA A 365 -23.39 -24.35 -0.71
N ARG A 366 -22.52 -24.37 -1.74
CA ARG A 366 -22.61 -25.34 -2.82
C ARG A 366 -22.14 -26.72 -2.33
N PRO A 367 -22.91 -27.81 -2.56
CA PRO A 367 -22.46 -29.15 -2.25
C PRO A 367 -21.14 -29.43 -2.98
N LYS A 368 -20.17 -30.02 -2.26
CA LYS A 368 -19.03 -30.64 -2.91
C LYS A 368 -19.53 -31.98 -3.44
N TRP A 369 -19.82 -32.04 -4.74
CA TRP A 369 -20.19 -33.27 -5.44
C TRP A 369 -18.96 -34.18 -5.58
#